data_AF-A0A7Y2IV91-F1
#
_entry.id   AF-A0A7Y2IV91-F1
#
_cell.length_a   1.000
_cell.length_b   1.000
_cell.length_c   1.000
_cell.angle_alpha   90.00
_cell.angle_beta   90.00
_cell.angle_gamma   90.00
#
_symmetry.space_group_name_H-M   'P 1'
#
loop_
_entity.id
_entity.type
_entity.pdbx_description
1 polymer ?
#
loop_
_entity_poly.entity_id
_entity_poly.type
_entity_poly.pdbx_seq_one_letter_code
_entity_poly.pdbx_strand_id
1 'polypeptide(L)'
;MKTRRTPVNVKELVARTPASRNRYIDLLRVFSIFVVVVGHWLMAVITIDGTGAIHGNNILGMVPWMQFLTWGLQVMPVFFIVGGFANSASWTSAQAKGIGYADWVRSRMSRLLRPTLVFAAVWTGLTLLFAHVVRLSPETLEVGTMLVAVPVWFLGVYLLVIPLVPIMLRLHQRFGLVVPLVLVAAAACVDVLVRDLGLVGIGYVNYLFVWVAVHQLGFFWREGRTAGRFRAGLLAALGLASLIVLSSVGLYSRSMLGVPGEEFGNTQPPTSMLMAVGLFQFGIVLALEDPVRRWLERERVWATVISANALAMTVYLWHLPAMAFGVLFAMVSGIGLRGEALTADWWMARPVWVASLALITVPLVMVFSRLERSAGRAAAPGGHAVTAVAGAAAAAVGLGLLAL
;
A
#
# COMPACT_ATOMS: atom_id res chain seq x y z
N MET A 1 11.86 36.94 19.84
CA MET A 1 11.69 35.79 20.73
C MET A 1 11.44 34.53 19.89
N LYS A 2 12.47 33.71 19.64
CA LYS A 2 12.36 32.48 18.83
C LYS A 2 11.67 31.39 19.68
N THR A 3 10.43 31.05 19.36
CA THR A 3 9.72 29.89 19.93
C THR A 3 10.42 28.61 19.50
N ARG A 4 11.35 28.11 20.33
CA ARG A 4 11.87 26.74 20.22
C ARG A 4 10.68 25.79 20.43
N ARG A 5 10.17 25.22 19.33
CA ARG A 5 9.27 24.05 19.41
C ARG A 5 10.07 22.90 20.01
N THR A 6 9.76 22.55 21.24
CA THR A 6 10.23 21.33 21.91
C THR A 6 9.88 20.12 21.04
N PRO A 7 10.81 19.15 20.86
CA PRO A 7 10.48 17.91 20.18
C PRO A 7 9.40 17.19 20.98
N VAL A 8 8.26 16.90 20.34
CA VAL A 8 7.14 16.19 20.97
C VAL A 8 7.67 14.85 21.51
N ASN A 9 7.64 14.70 22.84
CA ASN A 9 8.12 13.51 23.52
C ASN A 9 7.20 12.32 23.18
N VAL A 10 7.77 11.18 22.81
CA VAL A 10 7.00 9.96 22.50
C VAL A 10 6.09 9.57 23.67
N LYS A 11 6.52 9.80 24.92
CA LYS A 11 5.69 9.61 26.13
C LYS A 11 4.45 10.50 26.15
N GLU A 12 4.57 11.73 25.66
CA GLU A 12 3.46 12.68 25.60
C GLU A 12 2.48 12.35 24.47
N LEU A 13 2.98 11.80 23.35
CA LEU A 13 2.18 11.22 22.26
C LEU A 13 1.39 9.98 22.72
N VAL A 14 2.00 9.14 23.54
CA VAL A 14 1.34 7.99 24.18
C VAL A 14 0.26 8.47 25.16
N ALA A 15 0.57 9.44 26.02
CA ALA A 15 -0.37 10.00 27.00
C ALA A 15 -1.57 10.75 26.37
N ARG A 16 -1.37 11.39 25.21
CA ARG A 16 -2.42 12.10 24.47
C ARG A 16 -3.24 11.20 23.54
N THR A 17 -2.91 9.92 23.43
CA THR A 17 -3.66 9.01 22.57
C THR A 17 -4.96 8.58 23.29
N PRO A 18 -6.15 8.85 22.73
CA PRO A 18 -7.40 8.43 23.34
C PRO A 18 -7.44 6.91 23.53
N ALA A 19 -7.96 6.44 24.67
CA ALA A 19 -8.18 5.00 24.93
C ALA A 19 -9.09 4.33 23.87
N SER A 20 -9.86 5.11 23.12
CA SER A 20 -10.71 4.67 22.01
C SER A 20 -9.94 4.39 20.70
N ARG A 21 -8.64 4.68 20.62
CA ARG A 21 -7.82 4.39 19.43
C ARG A 21 -7.46 2.91 19.39
N ASN A 22 -7.91 2.21 18.35
CA ASN A 22 -7.63 0.79 18.18
C ASN A 22 -6.16 0.56 17.81
N ARG A 23 -5.34 0.19 18.80
CA ARG A 23 -3.88 -0.06 18.65
C ARG A 23 -3.56 -1.11 17.59
N TYR A 24 -4.44 -2.11 17.43
CA TYR A 24 -4.22 -3.21 16.50
C TYR A 24 -4.30 -2.75 15.05
N ILE A 25 -5.24 -1.84 14.74
CA ILE A 25 -5.37 -1.23 13.40
C ILE A 25 -4.11 -0.44 13.02
N ASP A 26 -3.53 0.29 13.98
CA ASP A 26 -2.29 1.04 13.79
C ASP A 26 -1.08 0.11 13.59
N LEU A 27 -1.03 -1.02 14.30
CA LEU A 27 0.01 -2.04 14.07
C LEU A 27 -0.11 -2.65 12.67
N LEU A 28 -1.32 -3.05 12.26
CA LEU A 28 -1.53 -3.65 10.94
C LEU A 28 -1.11 -2.71 9.81
N ARG A 29 -1.36 -1.40 9.94
CA ARG A 29 -0.85 -0.43 8.97
C ARG A 29 0.67 -0.43 8.90
N VAL A 30 1.36 -0.38 10.05
CA VAL A 30 2.83 -0.41 10.10
C VAL A 30 3.37 -1.71 9.53
N PHE A 31 2.74 -2.83 9.88
CA PHE A 31 3.09 -4.15 9.36
C PHE A 31 2.92 -4.21 7.84
N SER A 32 1.80 -3.73 7.29
CA SER A 32 1.60 -3.66 5.84
C SER A 32 2.70 -2.83 5.17
N ILE A 33 3.03 -1.64 5.69
CA ILE A 33 4.11 -0.83 5.12
C ILE A 33 5.46 -1.54 5.20
N PHE A 34 5.77 -2.19 6.31
CA PHE A 34 6.99 -2.97 6.48
C PHE A 34 7.09 -4.10 5.45
N VAL A 35 6.02 -4.89 5.27
CA VAL A 35 5.98 -5.99 4.31
C VAL A 35 6.09 -5.48 2.87
N VAL A 36 5.45 -4.36 2.52
CA VAL A 36 5.61 -3.73 1.19
C VAL A 36 7.07 -3.34 0.95
N VAL A 37 7.70 -2.65 1.91
CA VAL A 37 9.08 -2.15 1.77
C VAL A 37 10.07 -3.30 1.60
N VAL A 38 10.04 -4.26 2.52
CA VAL A 38 10.94 -5.42 2.47
C VAL A 38 10.62 -6.31 1.28
N GLY A 39 9.34 -6.49 0.97
CA GLY A 39 8.87 -7.22 -0.20
C GLY A 39 9.46 -6.66 -1.49
N HIS A 40 9.33 -5.36 -1.75
CA HIS A 40 9.93 -4.74 -2.93
C HIS A 40 11.45 -4.93 -2.97
N TRP A 41 12.13 -4.75 -1.84
CA TRP A 41 13.59 -4.93 -1.76
C TRP A 41 14.07 -6.34 -2.04
N LEU A 42 13.27 -7.36 -1.70
CA LEU A 42 13.60 -8.76 -1.93
C LEU A 42 13.12 -9.29 -3.28
N MET A 43 12.00 -8.78 -3.80
CA MET A 43 11.44 -9.21 -5.09
C MET A 43 12.28 -8.75 -6.28
N ALA A 44 12.87 -7.55 -6.18
CA ALA A 44 13.78 -7.05 -7.19
C ALA A 44 15.07 -7.90 -7.21
N VAL A 45 15.32 -8.56 -8.34
CA VAL A 45 16.56 -9.26 -8.63
C VAL A 45 17.33 -8.40 -9.61
N ILE A 46 18.27 -7.61 -9.09
CA ILE A 46 19.06 -6.69 -9.90
C ILE A 46 20.47 -7.24 -9.96
N THR A 47 20.95 -7.49 -11.18
CA THR A 47 22.31 -7.98 -11.43
C THR A 47 23.02 -7.06 -12.41
N ILE A 48 24.31 -6.85 -12.19
CA ILE A 48 25.17 -6.09 -13.10
C ILE A 48 26.12 -7.07 -13.76
N ASP A 49 26.09 -7.15 -15.09
CA ASP A 49 26.95 -8.06 -15.85
C ASP A 49 28.38 -7.52 -16.03
N GLY A 50 29.24 -8.32 -16.68
CA GLY A 50 30.64 -7.96 -16.93
C GLY A 50 30.84 -6.76 -17.87
N THR A 51 29.80 -6.36 -18.61
CA THR A 51 29.81 -5.16 -19.47
C THR A 51 29.37 -3.90 -18.72
N GLY A 52 28.82 -4.06 -17.51
CA GLY A 52 28.24 -3.00 -16.71
C GLY A 52 26.76 -2.75 -17.00
N ALA A 53 26.11 -3.58 -17.82
CA ALA A 53 24.68 -3.46 -18.08
C ALA A 53 23.86 -3.97 -16.88
N ILE A 54 22.73 -3.31 -16.62
CA ILE A 54 21.81 -3.67 -15.54
C ILE A 54 20.75 -4.62 -16.08
N HIS A 55 20.59 -5.75 -15.42
CA HIS A 55 19.49 -6.68 -15.67
C HIS A 55 18.56 -6.68 -14.47
N GLY A 56 17.33 -6.22 -14.69
CA GLY A 56 16.25 -6.23 -13.71
C GLY A 56 15.33 -7.43 -13.93
N ASN A 57 15.36 -8.37 -13.00
CA ASN A 57 14.47 -9.53 -12.96
C ASN A 57 13.59 -9.48 -11.71
N ASN A 58 12.55 -10.33 -11.69
CA ASN A 58 11.68 -10.50 -10.54
C ASN A 58 11.76 -11.93 -10.02
N ILE A 59 12.00 -12.09 -8.72
CA ILE A 59 12.13 -13.40 -8.07
C ILE A 59 10.91 -14.29 -8.29
N LEU A 60 9.72 -13.70 -8.41
CA LEU A 60 8.46 -14.43 -8.61
C LEU A 60 8.35 -15.05 -10.02
N GLY A 61 9.05 -14.49 -11.00
CA GLY A 61 9.18 -15.08 -12.34
C GLY A 61 10.30 -16.12 -12.40
N MET A 62 11.38 -15.90 -11.65
CA MET A 62 12.54 -16.81 -11.63
C MET A 62 12.30 -18.07 -10.77
N VAL A 63 11.50 -17.96 -9.71
CA VAL A 63 11.24 -19.03 -8.75
C VAL A 63 9.72 -19.20 -8.57
N PRO A 64 9.03 -19.95 -9.45
CA PRO A 64 7.56 -19.96 -9.51
C PRO A 64 6.85 -20.40 -8.23
N TRP A 65 7.46 -21.26 -7.41
CA TRP A 65 6.83 -21.67 -6.14
C TRP A 65 6.70 -20.50 -5.14
N MET A 66 7.54 -19.47 -5.25
CA MET A 66 7.46 -18.28 -4.39
C MET A 66 6.19 -17.46 -4.66
N GLN A 67 5.51 -17.67 -5.78
CA GLN A 67 4.22 -17.04 -6.08
C GLN A 67 3.16 -17.38 -5.03
N PHE A 68 3.18 -18.58 -4.43
CA PHE A 68 2.26 -18.93 -3.35
C PHE A 68 2.48 -18.11 -2.08
N LEU A 69 3.69 -17.62 -1.83
CA LEU A 69 3.97 -16.73 -0.70
C LEU A 69 3.22 -15.41 -0.83
N THR A 70 2.90 -14.98 -2.05
CA THR A 70 2.13 -13.75 -2.30
C THR A 70 0.72 -13.82 -1.73
N TRP A 71 0.16 -15.01 -1.48
CA TRP A 71 -1.17 -15.14 -0.87
C TRP A 71 -1.19 -14.60 0.57
N GLY A 72 -0.08 -14.75 1.29
CA GLY A 72 0.11 -14.19 2.63
C GLY A 72 0.80 -12.81 2.63
N LEU A 73 1.70 -12.57 1.69
CA LEU A 73 2.56 -11.38 1.67
C LEU A 73 2.00 -10.22 0.83
N GLN A 74 1.00 -10.45 -0.02
CA GLN A 74 0.31 -9.37 -0.73
C GLN A 74 -0.59 -8.62 0.25
N VAL A 75 -0.06 -7.57 0.89
CA VAL A 75 -0.69 -6.90 2.05
C VAL A 75 -1.68 -5.80 1.70
N MET A 76 -1.89 -5.51 0.42
CA MET A 76 -2.87 -4.51 -0.01
C MET A 76 -4.28 -4.75 0.55
N PRO A 77 -4.82 -5.99 0.58
CA PRO A 77 -6.14 -6.23 1.15
C PRO A 77 -6.21 -5.88 2.64
N VAL A 78 -5.20 -6.24 3.44
CA VAL A 78 -5.11 -5.83 4.86
C VAL A 78 -5.18 -4.30 5.00
N PHE A 79 -4.49 -3.56 4.14
CA PHE A 79 -4.53 -2.10 4.18
C PHE A 79 -5.92 -1.54 3.87
N PHE A 80 -6.63 -2.08 2.87
CA PHE A 80 -8.00 -1.66 2.55
C PHE A 80 -9.01 -2.04 3.64
N ILE A 81 -8.86 -3.21 4.28
CA ILE A 81 -9.67 -3.63 5.44
C ILE A 81 -9.47 -2.65 6.61
N VAL A 82 -8.22 -2.37 6.97
CA VAL A 82 -7.85 -1.36 7.98
C VAL A 82 -8.39 0.01 7.59
N GLY A 83 -8.32 0.36 6.30
CA GLY A 83 -8.92 1.55 5.73
C GLY A 83 -10.43 1.61 5.95
N GLY A 84 -11.16 0.50 5.75
CA GLY A 84 -12.60 0.39 6.01
C GLY A 84 -12.96 0.70 7.45
N PHE A 85 -12.26 0.05 8.38
CA PHE A 85 -12.44 0.28 9.81
C PHE A 85 -12.16 1.75 10.17
N ALA A 86 -10.99 2.26 9.79
CA ALA A 86 -10.54 3.59 10.20
C ALA A 86 -11.34 4.73 9.54
N ASN A 87 -11.67 4.60 8.25
CA ASN A 87 -12.42 5.63 7.52
C ASN A 87 -13.88 5.68 7.98
N SER A 88 -14.52 4.54 8.23
CA SER A 88 -15.88 4.56 8.79
C SER A 88 -15.89 5.19 10.18
N ALA A 89 -14.94 4.84 11.06
CA ALA A 89 -14.84 5.41 12.41
C ALA A 89 -14.61 6.93 12.35
N SER A 90 -13.72 7.37 11.45
CA SER A 90 -13.46 8.79 11.21
C SER A 90 -14.70 9.52 10.70
N TRP A 91 -15.47 8.93 9.77
CA TRP A 91 -16.67 9.54 9.22
C TRP A 91 -17.80 9.63 10.26
N THR A 92 -18.01 8.58 11.07
CA THR A 92 -18.98 8.63 12.18
C THR A 92 -18.61 9.71 13.20
N SER A 93 -17.32 9.84 13.55
CA SER A 93 -16.87 10.91 14.45
C SER A 93 -17.02 12.30 13.82
N ALA A 94 -16.83 12.44 12.51
CA ALA A 94 -17.02 13.70 11.80
C ALA A 94 -18.48 14.14 11.82
N GLN A 95 -19.41 13.21 11.55
CA GLN A 95 -20.85 13.45 11.66
C GLN A 95 -21.26 13.88 13.07
N ALA A 96 -20.77 13.20 14.11
CA ALA A 96 -21.05 13.57 15.50
C ALA A 96 -20.53 14.97 15.88
N LYS A 97 -19.54 15.50 15.15
CA LYS A 97 -18.97 16.85 15.34
C LYS A 97 -19.54 17.90 14.38
N GLY A 98 -20.54 17.54 13.57
CA GLY A 98 -21.12 18.44 12.56
C GLY A 98 -20.18 18.82 11.41
N ILE A 99 -19.10 18.04 11.18
CA ILE A 99 -18.16 18.32 10.09
C ILE A 99 -18.78 17.85 8.77
N GLY A 100 -18.89 18.77 7.80
CA GLY A 100 -19.44 18.50 6.48
C GLY A 100 -18.61 17.50 5.67
N TYR A 101 -19.26 16.83 4.71
CA TYR A 101 -18.63 15.83 3.83
C TYR A 101 -17.38 16.38 3.11
N ALA A 102 -17.48 17.58 2.53
CA ALA A 102 -16.40 18.17 1.75
C ALA A 102 -15.15 18.42 2.59
N ASP A 103 -15.32 18.95 3.81
CA ASP A 103 -14.21 19.22 4.73
C ASP A 103 -13.59 17.91 5.24
N TRP A 104 -14.41 16.88 5.50
CA TRP A 104 -13.92 15.57 5.86
C TRP A 104 -13.06 14.96 4.75
N VAL A 105 -13.56 14.91 3.50
CA VAL A 105 -12.80 14.38 2.35
C VAL A 105 -11.52 15.20 2.15
N ARG A 106 -11.61 16.53 2.09
CA ARG A 106 -10.44 17.41 1.91
C ARG A 106 -9.37 17.18 2.97
N SER A 107 -9.77 17.04 4.24
CA SER A 107 -8.85 16.75 5.33
C SER A 107 -8.13 15.42 5.14
N ARG A 108 -8.84 14.37 4.71
CA ARG A 108 -8.24 13.05 4.43
C ARG A 108 -7.33 13.06 3.21
N MET A 109 -7.79 13.65 2.10
CA MET A 109 -7.04 13.78 0.85
C MET A 109 -5.76 14.58 1.05
N SER A 110 -5.84 15.74 1.71
CA SER A 110 -4.69 16.61 1.92
C SER A 110 -3.53 15.93 2.67
N ARG A 111 -3.83 15.04 3.63
CA ARG A 111 -2.82 14.26 4.37
C ARG A 111 -2.08 13.24 3.50
N LEU A 112 -2.71 12.75 2.44
CA LEU A 112 -2.15 11.76 1.51
C LEU A 112 -1.46 12.44 0.33
N LEU A 113 -2.11 13.45 -0.24
CA LEU A 113 -1.62 14.16 -1.43
C LEU A 113 -0.40 15.01 -1.14
N ARG A 114 -0.33 15.70 0.01
CA ARG A 114 0.80 16.62 0.28
C ARG A 114 2.15 15.91 0.30
N PRO A 115 2.37 14.82 1.06
CA PRO A 115 3.63 14.07 0.98
C PRO A 115 3.94 13.59 -0.42
N THR A 116 2.91 13.12 -1.14
CA THR A 116 3.05 12.59 -2.50
C THR A 116 3.43 13.66 -3.52
N LEU A 117 2.88 14.87 -3.40
CA LEU A 117 3.24 16.01 -4.26
C LEU A 117 4.67 16.49 -3.99
N VAL A 118 5.09 16.52 -2.72
CA VAL A 118 6.49 16.81 -2.37
C VAL A 118 7.42 15.77 -2.98
N PHE A 119 7.09 14.50 -2.81
CA PHE A 119 7.82 13.39 -3.40
C PHE A 119 7.91 13.52 -4.94
N ALA A 120 6.77 13.72 -5.62
CA ALA A 120 6.74 13.86 -7.08
C ALA A 120 7.58 15.04 -7.55
N ALA A 121 7.44 16.22 -6.91
CA ALA A 121 8.23 17.40 -7.27
C ALA A 121 9.73 17.18 -7.09
N VAL A 122 10.15 16.55 -5.98
CA VAL A 122 11.57 16.27 -5.73
C VAL A 122 12.09 15.21 -6.70
N TRP A 123 11.34 14.14 -6.94
CA TRP A 123 11.76 13.09 -7.85
C TRP A 123 11.88 13.61 -9.29
N THR A 124 10.92 14.38 -9.78
CA THR A 124 11.02 15.05 -11.09
C THR A 124 12.26 15.94 -11.17
N GLY A 125 12.53 16.74 -10.13
CA GLY A 125 13.74 17.56 -10.07
C GLY A 125 15.04 16.73 -10.11
N LEU A 126 15.08 15.58 -9.42
CA LEU A 126 16.20 14.66 -9.45
C LEU A 126 16.37 14.00 -10.82
N THR A 127 15.29 13.55 -11.46
CA THR A 127 15.34 12.99 -12.82
C THR A 127 15.88 14.01 -13.82
N LEU A 128 15.44 15.28 -13.75
CA LEU A 128 15.97 16.36 -14.59
C LEU A 128 17.45 16.64 -14.31
N LEU A 129 17.86 16.64 -13.04
CA LEU A 129 19.26 16.79 -12.64
C LEU A 129 20.11 15.65 -13.23
N PHE A 130 19.67 14.41 -13.10
CA PHE A 130 20.38 13.25 -13.62
C PHE A 130 20.44 13.22 -15.14
N ALA A 131 19.39 13.69 -15.82
CA ALA A 131 19.36 13.84 -17.28
C ALA A 131 20.36 14.88 -17.79
N HIS A 132 20.40 16.07 -17.18
CA HIS A 132 21.13 17.20 -17.75
C HIS A 132 22.54 17.41 -17.16
N VAL A 133 22.75 17.04 -15.89
CA VAL A 133 24.04 17.26 -15.20
C VAL A 133 24.86 15.99 -15.17
N VAL A 134 24.28 14.89 -14.71
CA VAL A 134 24.98 13.58 -14.63
C VAL A 134 25.01 12.87 -15.99
N ARG A 135 24.10 13.24 -16.90
CA ARG A 135 23.98 12.70 -18.26
C ARG A 135 23.76 11.19 -18.29
N LEU A 136 22.90 10.69 -17.40
CA LEU A 136 22.44 9.30 -17.48
C LEU A 136 21.67 9.05 -18.78
N SER A 137 21.71 7.82 -19.30
CA SER A 137 20.95 7.48 -20.51
C SER A 137 19.44 7.61 -20.27
N PRO A 138 18.65 7.99 -21.29
CA PRO A 138 17.19 8.05 -21.19
C PRO A 138 16.57 6.75 -20.66
N GLU A 139 17.08 5.60 -21.14
CA GLU A 139 16.64 4.27 -20.71
C GLU A 139 16.88 4.04 -19.20
N THR A 140 18.03 4.47 -18.66
CA THR A 140 18.32 4.33 -17.22
C THR A 140 17.35 5.18 -16.39
N LEU A 141 17.04 6.38 -16.87
CA LEU A 141 16.11 7.30 -16.21
C LEU A 141 14.67 6.80 -16.26
N GLU A 142 14.26 6.20 -17.37
CA GLU A 142 12.96 5.58 -17.55
C GLU A 142 12.78 4.41 -16.58
N VAL A 143 13.71 3.45 -16.59
CA VAL A 143 13.68 2.29 -15.68
C VAL A 143 13.70 2.73 -14.21
N GLY A 144 14.57 3.67 -13.85
CA GLY A 144 14.64 4.20 -12.50
C GLY A 144 13.37 4.93 -12.07
N THR A 145 12.73 5.68 -12.98
CA THR A 145 11.49 6.41 -12.70
C THR A 145 10.31 5.46 -12.59
N MET A 146 10.17 4.49 -13.49
CA MET A 146 9.14 3.45 -13.41
C MET A 146 9.26 2.68 -12.09
N LEU A 147 10.46 2.22 -11.73
CA LEU A 147 10.71 1.54 -10.45
C LEU A 147 10.18 2.36 -9.27
N VAL A 148 10.47 3.66 -9.24
CA VAL A 148 10.11 4.55 -8.13
C VAL A 148 8.61 4.90 -8.12
N ALA A 149 7.97 4.93 -9.28
CA ALA A 149 6.56 5.30 -9.41
C ALA A 149 5.60 4.12 -9.19
N VAL A 150 6.05 2.87 -9.35
CA VAL A 150 5.24 1.65 -9.14
C VAL A 150 4.38 1.66 -7.85
N PRO A 151 4.82 2.06 -6.65
CA PRO A 151 3.94 2.02 -5.48
C PRO A 151 2.87 3.12 -5.50
N VAL A 152 2.96 4.12 -6.37
CA VAL A 152 2.13 5.32 -6.28
C VAL A 152 0.70 5.08 -6.79
N TRP A 153 0.47 4.13 -7.69
CA TRP A 153 -0.89 3.79 -8.17
C TRP A 153 -1.82 3.37 -7.04
N PHE A 154 -1.31 2.63 -6.05
CA PHE A 154 -2.10 2.16 -4.91
C PHE A 154 -2.68 3.32 -4.13
N LEU A 155 -1.88 4.38 -3.96
CA LEU A 155 -2.35 5.60 -3.33
C LEU A 155 -3.47 6.24 -4.16
N GLY A 156 -3.33 6.26 -5.50
CA GLY A 156 -4.38 6.68 -6.42
C GLY A 156 -5.70 5.96 -6.17
N VAL A 157 -5.67 4.63 -6.09
CA VAL A 157 -6.86 3.82 -5.79
C VAL A 157 -7.43 4.14 -4.41
N TYR A 158 -6.59 4.29 -3.40
CA TYR A 158 -7.04 4.62 -2.05
C TYR A 158 -7.70 6.01 -1.97
N LEU A 159 -7.24 6.97 -2.78
CA LEU A 159 -7.87 8.29 -2.93
C LEU A 159 -9.27 8.20 -3.56
N LEU A 160 -9.54 7.21 -4.41
CA LEU A 160 -10.88 6.96 -4.96
C LEU A 160 -11.83 6.31 -3.95
N VAL A 161 -11.32 5.43 -3.09
CA VAL A 161 -12.14 4.73 -2.10
C VAL A 161 -12.62 5.65 -0.97
N ILE A 162 -11.81 6.61 -0.53
CA ILE A 162 -12.16 7.48 0.61
C ILE A 162 -13.46 8.30 0.39
N PRO A 163 -13.65 9.00 -0.75
CA PRO A 163 -14.88 9.73 -1.03
C PRO A 163 -16.15 8.87 -1.00
N LEU A 164 -16.04 7.57 -1.29
CA LEU A 164 -17.16 6.63 -1.36
C LEU A 164 -17.62 6.14 0.02
N VAL A 165 -16.79 6.32 1.05
CA VAL A 165 -17.03 5.81 2.41
C VAL A 165 -18.43 6.16 2.93
N PRO A 166 -18.96 7.40 2.83
CA PRO A 166 -20.27 7.71 3.37
C PRO A 166 -21.43 7.01 2.67
N ILE A 167 -21.34 6.84 1.35
CA ILE A 167 -22.38 6.16 0.57
C ILE A 167 -22.31 4.67 0.87
N MET A 168 -21.12 4.09 0.80
CA MET A 168 -20.90 2.68 1.08
C MET A 168 -21.27 2.31 2.51
N LEU A 169 -20.99 3.17 3.50
CA LEU A 169 -21.40 2.93 4.88
C LEU A 169 -22.92 2.93 5.04
N ARG A 170 -23.65 3.83 4.35
CA ARG A 170 -25.12 3.83 4.37
C ARG A 170 -25.69 2.58 3.70
N LEU A 171 -25.14 2.17 2.57
CA LEU A 171 -25.54 0.94 1.88
C LEU A 171 -25.27 -0.28 2.77
N HIS A 172 -24.11 -0.34 3.41
CA HIS A 172 -23.73 -1.40 4.35
C HIS A 172 -24.71 -1.48 5.52
N GLN A 173 -25.07 -0.34 6.12
CA GLN A 173 -26.05 -0.31 7.22
C GLN A 173 -27.44 -0.76 6.80
N ARG A 174 -27.84 -0.48 5.55
CA ARG A 174 -29.17 -0.82 5.02
C ARG A 174 -29.28 -2.25 4.50
N PHE A 175 -28.25 -2.75 3.82
CA PHE A 175 -28.30 -4.00 3.06
C PHE A 175 -27.30 -5.06 3.56
N GLY A 176 -26.41 -4.71 4.50
CA GLY A 176 -25.47 -5.65 5.11
C GLY A 176 -24.62 -6.41 4.09
N LEU A 177 -24.67 -7.74 4.17
CA LEU A 177 -23.89 -8.66 3.33
C LEU A 177 -24.23 -8.58 1.83
N VAL A 178 -25.37 -8.02 1.45
CA VAL A 178 -25.72 -7.88 0.03
C VAL A 178 -24.73 -6.96 -0.70
N VAL A 179 -24.21 -5.92 -0.04
CA VAL A 179 -23.28 -4.97 -0.65
C VAL A 179 -21.98 -5.63 -1.13
N PRO A 180 -21.18 -6.31 -0.27
CA PRO A 180 -19.98 -6.98 -0.74
C PRO A 180 -20.28 -8.10 -1.74
N LEU A 181 -21.40 -8.81 -1.65
CA LEU A 181 -21.76 -9.85 -2.62
C LEU A 181 -22.03 -9.28 -4.01
N VAL A 182 -22.73 -8.14 -4.11
CA VAL A 182 -22.95 -7.45 -5.38
C VAL A 182 -21.62 -6.94 -5.96
N LEU A 183 -20.73 -6.41 -5.13
CA LEU A 183 -19.41 -5.97 -5.59
C LEU A 183 -18.54 -7.14 -6.07
N VAL A 184 -18.60 -8.29 -5.38
CA VAL A 184 -17.91 -9.52 -5.80
C VAL A 184 -18.45 -10.01 -7.14
N ALA A 185 -19.77 -10.05 -7.30
CA ALA A 185 -20.40 -10.45 -8.57
C ALA A 185 -20.02 -9.49 -9.71
N ALA A 186 -20.05 -8.17 -9.46
CA ALA A 186 -19.66 -7.17 -10.44
C ALA A 186 -18.19 -7.32 -10.87
N ALA A 187 -17.28 -7.57 -9.92
CA ALA A 187 -15.87 -7.81 -10.23
C ALA A 187 -15.65 -9.12 -11.01
N ALA A 188 -16.36 -10.20 -10.65
CA ALA A 188 -16.31 -11.45 -11.40
C ALA A 188 -16.84 -11.28 -12.84
N CYS A 189 -17.89 -10.47 -13.03
CA CYS A 189 -18.35 -10.12 -14.38
C CYS A 189 -17.28 -9.38 -15.17
N VAL A 190 -16.58 -8.41 -14.56
CA VAL A 190 -15.47 -7.71 -15.23
C VAL A 190 -14.34 -8.67 -15.58
N ASP A 191 -13.96 -9.58 -14.68
CA ASP A 191 -12.94 -10.60 -14.95
C ASP A 191 -13.30 -11.43 -16.20
N VAL A 192 -14.57 -11.86 -16.30
CA VAL A 192 -15.11 -12.60 -17.46
C VAL A 192 -15.06 -11.75 -18.73
N LEU A 193 -15.49 -10.48 -18.68
CA LEU A 193 -15.44 -9.59 -19.84
C LEU A 193 -14.00 -9.34 -20.34
N VAL A 194 -13.04 -9.19 -19.43
CA VAL A 194 -11.63 -9.01 -19.80
C VAL A 194 -11.06 -10.29 -20.41
N ARG A 195 -11.28 -11.43 -19.75
CA ARG A 195 -10.71 -12.73 -20.14
C ARG A 195 -11.31 -13.29 -21.41
N ASP A 196 -12.64 -13.23 -21.56
CA ASP A 196 -13.36 -13.91 -22.64
C ASP A 196 -13.66 -12.99 -23.84
N LEU A 197 -13.71 -11.66 -23.65
CA LEU A 197 -13.98 -10.70 -24.73
C LEU A 197 -12.80 -9.77 -25.03
N GLY A 198 -11.66 -9.92 -24.34
CA GLY A 198 -10.46 -9.11 -24.59
C GLY A 198 -10.63 -7.63 -24.26
N LEU A 199 -11.63 -7.25 -23.46
CA LEU A 199 -11.94 -5.85 -23.13
C LEU A 199 -11.04 -5.31 -22.02
N VAL A 200 -9.72 -5.29 -22.24
CA VAL A 200 -8.69 -4.97 -21.24
C VAL A 200 -8.95 -3.62 -20.54
N GLY A 201 -9.43 -2.61 -21.27
CA GLY A 201 -9.78 -1.31 -20.70
C GLY A 201 -10.86 -1.35 -19.62
N ILE A 202 -11.81 -2.29 -19.68
CA ILE A 202 -12.86 -2.45 -18.67
C ILE A 202 -12.28 -3.02 -17.37
N GLY A 203 -11.17 -3.75 -17.43
CA GLY A 203 -10.51 -4.31 -16.25
C GLY A 203 -10.17 -3.25 -15.19
N TYR A 204 -9.86 -2.02 -15.61
CA TYR A 204 -9.59 -0.91 -14.69
C TYR A 204 -10.77 -0.56 -13.78
N VAL A 205 -12.01 -0.93 -14.14
CA VAL A 205 -13.19 -0.77 -13.26
C VAL A 205 -13.06 -1.63 -12.00
N ASN A 206 -12.33 -2.75 -12.03
CA ASN A 206 -12.13 -3.57 -10.85
C ASN A 206 -11.33 -2.87 -9.75
N TYR A 207 -10.55 -1.82 -10.04
CA TYR A 207 -9.97 -1.00 -8.99
C TYR A 207 -11.03 -0.44 -8.04
N LEU A 208 -12.24 -0.21 -8.55
CA LEU A 208 -13.37 0.17 -7.72
C LEU A 208 -13.98 -1.05 -7.03
N PHE A 209 -14.44 -2.05 -7.79
CA PHE A 209 -15.22 -3.15 -7.22
C PHE A 209 -14.44 -4.01 -6.22
N VAL A 210 -13.22 -4.44 -6.58
CA VAL A 210 -12.38 -5.30 -5.73
C VAL A 210 -12.03 -4.58 -4.44
N TRP A 211 -11.50 -3.36 -4.53
CA TRP A 211 -10.99 -2.66 -3.36
C TRP A 211 -12.11 -2.10 -2.47
N VAL A 212 -13.24 -1.69 -3.04
CA VAL A 212 -14.42 -1.32 -2.24
C VAL A 212 -15.02 -2.56 -1.56
N ALA A 213 -15.05 -3.73 -2.21
CA ALA A 213 -15.52 -4.97 -1.59
C ALA A 213 -14.63 -5.37 -0.40
N VAL A 214 -13.31 -5.37 -0.58
CA VAL A 214 -12.35 -5.66 0.50
C VAL A 214 -12.46 -4.63 1.62
N HIS A 215 -12.70 -3.36 1.29
CA HIS A 215 -12.92 -2.29 2.28
C HIS A 215 -14.18 -2.51 3.13
N GLN A 216 -15.25 -3.12 2.59
CA GLN A 216 -16.44 -3.48 3.36
C GLN A 216 -16.14 -4.41 4.54
N LEU A 217 -15.15 -5.31 4.41
CA LEU A 217 -14.75 -6.20 5.51
C LEU A 217 -14.34 -5.40 6.75
N GLY A 218 -13.75 -4.22 6.58
CA GLY A 218 -13.44 -3.31 7.67
C GLY A 218 -14.66 -2.72 8.37
N PHE A 219 -15.81 -2.59 7.67
CA PHE A 219 -17.08 -2.18 8.28
C PHE A 219 -17.67 -3.30 9.12
N PHE A 220 -17.71 -4.53 8.60
CA PHE A 220 -18.13 -5.71 9.37
C PHE A 220 -17.29 -5.93 10.62
N TRP A 221 -15.97 -5.71 10.50
CA TRP A 221 -15.06 -5.79 11.62
C TRP A 221 -15.41 -4.78 12.71
N ARG A 222 -15.66 -3.52 12.33
CA ARG A 222 -16.00 -2.45 13.27
C ARG A 222 -17.32 -2.72 14.01
N GLU A 223 -18.29 -3.35 13.36
CA GLU A 223 -19.57 -3.71 13.97
C GLU A 223 -19.46 -4.92 14.93
N GLY A 224 -18.31 -5.60 14.98
CA GLY A 224 -18.11 -6.79 15.80
C GLY A 224 -18.88 -8.02 15.31
N ARG A 225 -19.51 -7.97 14.12
CA ARG A 225 -20.31 -9.08 13.56
C ARG A 225 -19.45 -10.32 13.25
N THR A 226 -18.16 -10.11 13.00
CA THR A 226 -17.18 -11.16 12.68
C THR A 226 -16.39 -11.63 13.90
N ALA A 227 -16.81 -11.24 15.12
CA ALA A 227 -16.13 -11.66 16.35
C ALA A 227 -16.19 -13.18 16.55
N GLY A 228 -15.11 -13.74 17.09
CA GLY A 228 -14.99 -15.15 17.48
C GLY A 228 -14.02 -15.95 16.60
N ARG A 229 -13.17 -16.74 17.26
CA ARG A 229 -12.09 -17.52 16.61
C ARG A 229 -12.59 -18.50 15.55
N PHE A 230 -13.75 -19.13 15.79
CA PHE A 230 -14.35 -20.04 14.83
C PHE A 230 -14.72 -19.34 13.51
N ARG A 231 -15.41 -18.20 13.60
CA ARG A 231 -15.79 -17.40 12.40
C ARG A 231 -14.55 -16.87 11.68
N ALA A 232 -13.55 -16.41 12.43
CA ALA A 232 -12.26 -15.99 11.88
C ALA A 232 -11.59 -17.13 11.09
N GLY A 233 -11.54 -18.34 11.67
CA GLY A 233 -11.03 -19.54 11.01
C GLY A 233 -11.85 -19.93 9.77
N LEU A 234 -13.17 -19.83 9.81
CA LEU A 234 -14.04 -20.12 8.67
C LEU A 234 -13.82 -19.13 7.52
N LEU A 235 -13.69 -17.83 7.80
CA LEU A 235 -13.38 -16.81 6.80
C LEU A 235 -12.00 -17.06 6.16
N ALA A 236 -10.99 -17.39 6.99
CA ALA A 236 -9.67 -17.74 6.50
C ALA A 236 -9.73 -18.98 5.60
N ALA A 237 -10.37 -20.06 6.05
CA ALA A 237 -10.51 -21.30 5.32
C ALA A 237 -11.27 -21.11 4.00
N LEU A 238 -12.35 -20.32 4.00
CA LEU A 238 -13.13 -20.01 2.80
C LEU A 238 -12.30 -19.22 1.79
N GLY A 239 -11.61 -18.16 2.23
CA GLY A 239 -10.71 -17.39 1.36
C GLY A 239 -9.60 -18.25 0.77
N LEU A 240 -8.97 -19.11 1.57
CA LEU A 240 -7.92 -20.03 1.12
C LEU A 240 -8.47 -21.07 0.13
N ALA A 241 -9.64 -21.66 0.41
CA ALA A 241 -10.28 -22.60 -0.49
C ALA A 241 -10.62 -21.94 -1.84
N SER A 242 -11.14 -20.71 -1.83
CA SER A 242 -11.37 -19.93 -3.05
C SER A 242 -10.07 -19.69 -3.83
N LEU A 243 -8.96 -19.34 -3.16
CA LEU A 243 -7.66 -19.18 -3.82
C LEU A 243 -7.18 -20.48 -4.47
N ILE A 244 -7.27 -21.61 -3.77
CA ILE A 244 -6.86 -22.92 -4.29
C ILE A 244 -7.71 -23.29 -5.51
N VAL A 245 -9.04 -23.17 -5.41
CA VAL A 245 -9.94 -23.50 -6.52
C VAL A 245 -9.67 -22.58 -7.71
N LEU A 246 -9.70 -21.27 -7.53
CA LEU A 246 -9.56 -20.32 -8.64
C LEU A 246 -8.16 -20.39 -9.30
N SER A 247 -7.09 -20.64 -8.54
CA SER A 247 -5.75 -20.82 -9.10
C SER A 247 -5.53 -22.19 -9.75
N SER A 248 -6.30 -23.22 -9.37
CA SER A 248 -6.17 -24.56 -9.95
C SER A 248 -6.84 -24.70 -11.32
N VAL A 249 -7.90 -23.93 -11.59
CA VAL A 249 -8.66 -23.98 -12.85
C VAL A 249 -7.94 -23.24 -13.99
N GLY A 250 -6.82 -22.58 -13.71
CA GLY A 250 -6.01 -21.88 -14.72
C GLY A 250 -6.63 -20.59 -15.26
N LEU A 251 -7.70 -20.09 -14.63
CA LEU A 251 -8.38 -18.85 -15.03
C LEU A 251 -7.66 -17.58 -14.56
N TYR A 252 -6.80 -17.71 -13.56
CA TYR A 252 -6.09 -16.60 -12.92
C TYR A 252 -4.62 -16.94 -12.71
N SER A 253 -3.76 -15.92 -12.74
CA SER A 253 -2.36 -16.08 -12.33
C SER A 253 -2.29 -16.59 -10.88
N ARG A 254 -1.27 -17.40 -10.58
CA ARG A 254 -1.00 -17.87 -9.21
C ARG A 254 -0.41 -16.76 -8.35
N SER A 255 0.28 -15.82 -8.96
CA SER A 255 0.89 -14.68 -8.30
C SER A 255 -0.15 -13.60 -8.03
N MET A 256 -0.21 -13.13 -6.78
CA MET A 256 -1.06 -12.00 -6.38
C MET A 256 -0.35 -10.66 -6.60
N LEU A 257 0.82 -10.68 -7.23
CA LEU A 257 1.66 -9.56 -7.61
C LEU A 257 2.01 -9.67 -9.10
N GLY A 258 2.37 -8.55 -9.74
CA GLY A 258 2.81 -8.56 -11.13
C GLY A 258 4.08 -9.39 -11.32
N VAL A 259 4.07 -10.29 -12.31
CA VAL A 259 5.22 -11.07 -12.75
C VAL A 259 5.55 -10.63 -14.18
N PRO A 260 6.79 -10.16 -14.47
CA PRO A 260 7.20 -9.83 -15.83
C PRO A 260 6.99 -11.03 -16.77
N GLY A 261 6.36 -10.79 -17.93
CA GLY A 261 6.07 -11.82 -18.92
C GLY A 261 4.70 -12.49 -18.80
N GLU A 262 3.92 -12.23 -17.74
CA GLU A 262 2.50 -12.63 -17.68
C GLU A 262 1.62 -11.58 -18.38
N GLU A 263 0.81 -12.00 -19.35
CA GLU A 263 -0.14 -11.10 -20.05
C GLU A 263 -1.26 -10.61 -19.11
N PHE A 264 -1.68 -11.44 -18.15
CA PHE A 264 -2.77 -11.13 -17.22
C PHE A 264 -2.37 -11.41 -15.76
N GLY A 265 -1.94 -10.37 -15.05
CA GLY A 265 -1.69 -10.42 -13.61
C GLY A 265 -2.95 -10.15 -12.77
N ASN A 266 -2.90 -10.41 -11.47
CA ASN A 266 -4.03 -10.18 -10.56
C ASN A 266 -4.08 -8.77 -9.95
N THR A 267 -3.09 -7.91 -10.19
CA THR A 267 -2.91 -6.63 -9.46
C THR A 267 -3.18 -5.40 -10.32
N GLN A 268 -2.89 -5.48 -11.63
CA GLN A 268 -3.04 -4.37 -12.56
C GLN A 268 -3.53 -4.91 -13.91
N PRO A 269 -4.85 -4.83 -14.20
CA PRO A 269 -5.92 -4.47 -13.28
C PRO A 269 -6.17 -5.54 -12.20
N PRO A 270 -6.78 -5.18 -11.05
CA PRO A 270 -7.08 -6.15 -10.00
C PRO A 270 -8.17 -7.13 -10.43
N THR A 271 -8.06 -8.38 -10.00
CA THR A 271 -9.05 -9.43 -10.27
C THR A 271 -9.77 -9.85 -8.99
N SER A 272 -10.81 -10.68 -9.14
CA SER A 272 -11.52 -11.27 -8.00
C SER A 272 -10.64 -12.13 -7.09
N MET A 273 -9.48 -12.61 -7.55
CA MET A 273 -8.50 -13.30 -6.72
C MET A 273 -8.08 -12.46 -5.51
N LEU A 274 -7.91 -11.15 -5.66
CA LEU A 274 -7.52 -10.28 -4.55
C LEU A 274 -8.62 -10.14 -3.49
N MET A 275 -9.88 -10.39 -3.84
CA MET A 275 -10.97 -10.48 -2.85
C MET A 275 -10.87 -11.77 -2.04
N ALA A 276 -10.49 -12.90 -2.66
CA ALA A 276 -10.24 -14.16 -1.97
C ALA A 276 -9.02 -14.05 -1.03
N VAL A 277 -7.94 -13.40 -1.48
CA VAL A 277 -6.79 -13.03 -0.63
C VAL A 277 -7.25 -12.17 0.54
N GLY A 278 -8.06 -11.15 0.28
CA GLY A 278 -8.60 -10.28 1.31
C GLY A 278 -9.42 -11.03 2.35
N LEU A 279 -10.26 -11.96 1.94
CA LEU A 279 -11.05 -12.80 2.84
C LEU A 279 -10.17 -13.73 3.68
N PHE A 280 -9.18 -14.38 3.05
CA PHE A 280 -8.19 -15.23 3.72
C PHE A 280 -7.43 -14.47 4.81
N GLN A 281 -6.84 -13.34 4.42
CA GLN A 281 -6.07 -12.47 5.32
C GLN A 281 -6.94 -11.86 6.40
N PHE A 282 -8.20 -11.50 6.10
CA PHE A 282 -9.13 -10.97 7.08
C PHE A 282 -9.42 -11.98 8.19
N GLY A 283 -9.64 -13.25 7.84
CA GLY A 283 -9.80 -14.31 8.83
C GLY A 283 -8.58 -14.45 9.75
N ILE A 284 -7.37 -14.39 9.21
CA ILE A 284 -6.13 -14.39 10.00
C ILE A 284 -6.05 -13.17 10.92
N VAL A 285 -6.33 -11.98 10.39
CA VAL A 285 -6.33 -10.71 11.14
C VAL A 285 -7.29 -10.78 12.32
N LEU A 286 -8.49 -11.32 12.14
CA LEU A 286 -9.46 -11.49 13.22
C LEU A 286 -8.99 -12.52 14.25
N ALA A 287 -8.40 -13.64 13.82
CA ALA A 287 -7.91 -14.69 14.72
C ALA A 287 -6.75 -14.20 15.62
N LEU A 288 -5.92 -13.29 15.10
CA LEU A 288 -4.77 -12.72 15.80
C LEU A 288 -5.11 -11.46 16.62
N GLU A 289 -6.34 -10.94 16.56
CA GLU A 289 -6.69 -9.68 17.19
C GLU A 289 -6.43 -9.67 18.71
N ASP A 290 -6.99 -10.61 19.45
CA ASP A 290 -6.85 -10.66 20.91
C ASP A 290 -5.40 -10.88 21.41
N PRO A 291 -4.63 -11.87 20.91
CA PRO A 291 -3.25 -12.05 21.38
C PRO A 291 -2.37 -10.84 21.05
N VAL A 292 -2.56 -10.23 19.89
CA VAL A 292 -1.76 -9.06 19.47
C VAL A 292 -2.17 -7.82 20.26
N ARG A 293 -3.45 -7.62 20.57
CA ARG A 293 -3.91 -6.53 21.45
C ARG A 293 -3.26 -6.61 22.83
N ARG A 294 -3.20 -7.80 23.44
CA ARG A 294 -2.50 -8.02 24.73
C ARG A 294 -1.01 -7.69 24.63
N TRP A 295 -0.37 -8.04 23.52
CA TRP A 295 1.04 -7.66 23.29
C TRP A 295 1.22 -6.14 23.16
N LEU A 296 0.28 -5.45 22.51
CA LEU A 296 0.25 -4.00 22.32
C LEU A 296 -0.11 -3.21 23.60
N GLU A 297 -0.49 -3.87 24.69
CA GLU A 297 -0.62 -3.22 26.00
C GLU A 297 0.74 -2.80 26.56
N ARG A 298 1.82 -3.48 26.16
CA ARG A 298 3.20 -3.14 26.56
C ARG A 298 3.60 -1.77 26.00
N GLU A 299 3.94 -0.84 26.89
CA GLU A 299 4.23 0.57 26.54
C GLU A 299 5.32 0.69 25.46
N ARG A 300 6.41 -0.09 25.56
CA ARG A 300 7.51 -0.07 24.58
C ARG A 300 7.05 -0.48 23.18
N VAL A 301 6.23 -1.52 23.10
CA VAL A 301 5.71 -2.02 21.80
C VAL A 301 4.81 -0.96 21.19
N TRP A 302 3.90 -0.39 21.99
CA TRP A 302 2.98 0.65 21.52
C TRP A 302 3.71 1.93 21.08
N ALA A 303 4.72 2.35 21.83
CA ALA A 303 5.55 3.50 21.48
C ALA A 303 6.24 3.30 20.12
N THR A 304 6.78 2.11 19.85
CA THR A 304 7.37 1.77 18.54
C THR A 304 6.33 1.86 17.43
N VAL A 305 5.13 1.32 17.63
CA VAL A 305 4.05 1.37 16.61
C VAL A 305 3.60 2.80 16.32
N ILE A 306 3.47 3.67 17.33
CA ILE A 306 3.12 5.08 17.10
C ILE A 306 4.21 5.79 16.31
N SER A 307 5.48 5.62 16.72
CA SER A 307 6.63 6.24 16.05
C SER A 307 6.75 5.78 14.60
N ALA A 308 6.56 4.48 14.33
CA ALA A 308 6.56 3.93 12.98
C ALA A 308 5.39 4.46 12.15
N ASN A 309 4.18 4.55 12.72
CA ASN A 309 3.02 5.14 12.03
C ASN A 309 3.24 6.60 11.62
N ALA A 310 3.97 7.37 12.44
CA ALA A 310 4.26 8.77 12.14
C ALA A 310 5.17 8.95 10.91
N LEU A 311 5.97 7.92 10.58
CA LEU A 311 6.90 7.91 9.45
C LEU A 311 6.42 7.02 8.29
N ALA A 312 5.32 6.28 8.47
CA ALA A 312 4.87 5.24 7.54
C ALA A 312 4.70 5.76 6.10
N MET A 313 4.10 6.94 5.92
CA MET A 313 3.91 7.53 4.58
C MET A 313 5.24 7.94 3.95
N THR A 314 6.14 8.55 4.73
CA THR A 314 7.47 8.94 4.23
C THR A 314 8.28 7.70 3.86
N VAL A 315 8.32 6.66 4.70
CA VAL A 315 8.99 5.39 4.39
C VAL A 315 8.41 4.78 3.12
N TYR A 316 7.08 4.76 2.99
CA TYR A 316 6.38 4.25 1.81
C TYR A 316 6.78 4.97 0.52
N LEU A 317 6.89 6.30 0.53
CA LEU A 317 7.27 7.05 -0.68
C LEU A 317 8.76 6.91 -1.00
N TRP A 318 9.63 6.83 0.01
CA TRP A 318 11.08 6.96 -0.18
C TRP A 318 11.87 5.64 -0.24
N HIS A 319 11.24 4.48 0.00
CA HIS A 319 11.95 3.19 0.00
C HIS A 319 12.44 2.71 -1.38
N LEU A 320 11.72 3.01 -2.46
CA LEU A 320 12.18 2.70 -3.83
C LEU A 320 13.17 3.71 -4.37
N PRO A 321 13.06 5.03 -4.09
CA PRO A 321 14.17 5.95 -4.31
C PRO A 321 15.45 5.50 -3.61
N ALA A 322 15.35 5.00 -2.37
CA ALA A 322 16.50 4.44 -1.66
C ALA A 322 17.11 3.24 -2.40
N MET A 323 16.27 2.37 -2.97
CA MET A 323 16.73 1.29 -3.84
C MET A 323 17.42 1.84 -5.10
N ALA A 324 16.81 2.80 -5.80
CA ALA A 324 17.39 3.41 -6.99
C ALA A 324 18.77 4.02 -6.70
N PHE A 325 18.93 4.72 -5.58
CA PHE A 325 20.23 5.23 -5.13
C PHE A 325 21.22 4.10 -4.77
N GLY A 326 20.75 3.02 -4.13
CA GLY A 326 21.58 1.86 -3.83
C GLY A 326 22.09 1.15 -5.08
N VAL A 327 21.25 1.01 -6.10
CA VAL A 327 21.62 0.47 -7.42
C VAL A 327 22.63 1.39 -8.10
N LEU A 328 22.35 2.70 -8.15
CA LEU A 328 23.28 3.68 -8.72
C LEU A 328 24.65 3.65 -8.03
N PHE A 329 24.67 3.53 -6.70
CA PHE A 329 25.91 3.38 -5.94
C PHE A 329 26.66 2.10 -6.31
N ALA A 330 25.97 0.96 -6.43
CA ALA A 330 26.58 -0.30 -6.84
C ALA A 330 27.16 -0.21 -8.26
N MET A 331 26.49 0.48 -9.18
CA MET A 331 27.00 0.73 -10.53
C MET A 331 28.31 1.53 -10.52
N VAL A 332 28.35 2.65 -9.78
CA VAL A 332 29.50 3.56 -9.77
C VAL A 332 30.68 2.97 -9.00
N SER A 333 30.43 2.33 -7.87
CA SER A 333 31.49 1.74 -7.02
C SER A 333 31.98 0.38 -7.52
N GLY A 334 31.16 -0.33 -8.31
CA GLY A 334 31.39 -1.72 -8.68
C GLY A 334 31.24 -2.71 -7.53
N ILE A 335 30.73 -2.27 -6.38
CA ILE A 335 30.58 -3.08 -5.16
C ILE A 335 29.14 -3.59 -5.07
N GLY A 336 29.01 -4.91 -4.90
CA GLY A 336 27.71 -5.58 -4.79
C GLY A 336 26.99 -5.71 -6.14
N LEU A 337 25.89 -6.46 -6.16
CA LEU A 337 25.04 -6.76 -7.33
C LEU A 337 25.76 -7.45 -8.53
N ARG A 338 27.07 -7.64 -8.47
CA ARG A 338 27.85 -8.50 -9.37
C ARG A 338 27.78 -9.93 -8.87
N GLY A 339 27.40 -10.85 -9.75
CA GLY A 339 27.25 -12.27 -9.44
C GLY A 339 25.94 -12.85 -9.96
N GLU A 340 25.89 -14.18 -10.01
CA GLU A 340 24.73 -14.90 -10.50
C GLU A 340 23.62 -14.93 -9.44
N ALA A 341 22.42 -14.55 -9.86
CA ALA A 341 21.23 -14.64 -9.01
C ALA A 341 20.92 -16.09 -8.61
N LEU A 342 20.25 -16.26 -7.47
CA LEU A 342 19.81 -17.56 -6.92
C LEU A 342 20.90 -18.52 -6.42
N THR A 343 22.18 -18.11 -6.49
CA THR A 343 23.28 -18.84 -5.83
C THR A 343 23.20 -18.73 -4.30
N ALA A 344 23.91 -19.61 -3.58
CA ALA A 344 23.97 -19.56 -2.11
C ALA A 344 24.53 -18.22 -1.60
N ASP A 345 25.57 -17.71 -2.26
CA ASP A 345 26.18 -16.42 -1.94
C ASP A 345 25.21 -15.25 -2.12
N TRP A 346 24.40 -15.30 -3.18
CA TRP A 346 23.36 -14.32 -3.42
C TRP A 346 22.30 -14.31 -2.30
N TRP A 347 21.88 -15.49 -1.82
CA TRP A 347 20.94 -15.59 -0.69
C TRP A 347 21.55 -15.05 0.61
N MET A 348 22.83 -15.36 0.87
CA MET A 348 23.56 -14.83 2.03
C MET A 348 23.77 -13.31 1.96
N ALA A 349 23.81 -12.73 0.76
CA ALA A 349 23.91 -11.29 0.56
C ALA A 349 22.59 -10.54 0.80
N ARG A 350 21.43 -11.20 0.80
CA ARG A 350 20.11 -10.52 0.93
C ARG A 350 19.92 -9.76 2.25
N PRO A 351 20.30 -10.28 3.44
CA PRO A 351 20.26 -9.49 4.67
C PRO A 351 21.12 -8.23 4.61
N VAL A 352 22.31 -8.31 3.99
CA VAL A 352 23.19 -7.16 3.80
C VAL A 352 22.54 -6.15 2.87
N TRP A 353 21.97 -6.60 1.75
CA TRP A 353 21.21 -5.74 0.82
C TRP A 353 20.08 -4.98 1.52
N VAL A 354 19.23 -5.67 2.29
CA VAL A 354 18.15 -5.06 3.06
C VAL A 354 18.68 -4.05 4.08
N ALA A 355 19.77 -4.39 4.79
CA ALA A 355 20.39 -3.49 5.76
C ALA A 355 20.97 -2.23 5.10
N SER A 356 21.62 -2.36 3.95
CA SER A 356 22.14 -1.24 3.17
C SER A 356 21.02 -0.32 2.68
N LEU A 357 19.92 -0.87 2.16
CA LEU A 357 18.77 -0.07 1.75
C LEU A 357 18.07 0.62 2.93
N ALA A 358 17.99 -0.05 4.09
CA ALA A 358 17.50 0.58 5.31
C ALA A 358 18.39 1.75 5.73
N LEU A 359 19.71 1.60 5.65
CA LEU A 359 20.68 2.65 5.96
C LEU A 359 20.54 3.87 5.04
N ILE A 360 20.22 3.67 3.76
CA ILE A 360 19.94 4.77 2.79
C ILE A 360 18.56 5.39 3.04
N THR A 361 17.57 4.59 3.43
CA THR A 361 16.19 5.05 3.67
C THR A 361 16.09 5.96 4.89
N VAL A 362 16.82 5.66 5.97
CA VAL A 362 16.80 6.43 7.22
C VAL A 362 17.08 7.93 7.02
N PRO A 363 18.18 8.37 6.36
CA PRO A 363 18.43 9.79 6.12
C PRO A 363 17.38 10.46 5.23
N LEU A 364 16.90 9.77 4.18
CA LEU A 364 15.81 10.30 3.34
C LEU A 364 14.56 10.58 4.20
N VAL A 365 14.15 9.62 5.03
CA VAL A 365 13.01 9.78 5.93
C VAL A 365 13.23 10.90 6.95
N MET A 366 14.44 11.05 7.50
CA MET A 366 14.75 12.13 8.44
C MET A 366 14.63 13.52 7.80
N VAL A 367 15.05 13.68 6.55
CA VAL A 367 14.95 14.93 5.79
C VAL A 367 13.51 15.21 5.39
N PHE A 368 12.88 14.28 4.68
CA PHE A 368 11.57 14.52 4.08
C PHE A 368 10.42 14.51 5.08
N SER A 369 10.49 13.72 6.17
CA SER A 369 9.45 13.76 7.21
C SER A 369 9.33 15.14 7.87
N ARG A 370 10.39 15.95 7.89
CA ARG A 370 10.34 17.33 8.43
C ARG A 370 9.64 18.28 7.47
N LEU A 371 9.92 18.14 6.17
CA LEU A 371 9.31 18.93 5.10
C LEU A 371 7.81 18.62 5.01
N GLU A 372 7.45 17.33 5.02
CA GLU A 372 6.07 16.84 4.98
C GLU A 372 5.26 17.28 6.21
N ARG A 373 5.87 17.30 7.42
CA ARG A 373 5.22 17.79 8.65
C ARG A 373 5.03 19.31 8.65
N SER A 374 5.97 20.07 8.10
CA SER A 374 5.92 21.54 8.07
C SER A 374 4.87 22.07 7.10
N ALA A 375 4.55 21.31 6.05
CA ALA A 375 3.43 21.57 5.15
C ALA A 375 2.03 21.35 5.80
N GLY A 376 1.97 20.94 7.07
CA GLY A 376 0.76 20.53 7.81
C GLY A 376 -0.15 21.64 8.35
N ARG A 377 -0.25 22.83 7.72
CA ARG A 377 -1.32 23.78 8.07
C ARG A 377 -2.67 23.22 7.59
N ALA A 378 -3.67 23.20 8.48
CA ALA A 378 -5.00 22.66 8.19
C ALA A 378 -5.56 23.28 6.90
N ALA A 379 -6.25 22.48 6.08
CA ALA A 379 -6.98 23.02 4.94
C ALA A 379 -7.98 24.07 5.46
N ALA A 380 -8.05 25.23 4.80
CA ALA A 380 -9.01 26.26 5.14
C ALA A 380 -10.44 25.68 5.02
N PRO A 381 -11.35 25.95 5.97
CA PRO A 381 -12.75 25.53 5.88
C PRO A 381 -13.46 26.15 4.65
N GLY A 382 -14.51 25.50 4.15
CA GLY A 382 -15.46 26.13 3.20
C GLY A 382 -15.36 25.68 1.74
N GLY A 383 -14.86 24.47 1.46
CA GLY A 383 -14.80 23.94 0.10
C GLY A 383 -16.08 23.19 -0.34
N HIS A 384 -16.45 23.28 -1.62
CA HIS A 384 -17.53 22.46 -2.19
C HIS A 384 -17.16 20.97 -2.30
N ALA A 385 -18.14 20.08 -2.11
CA ALA A 385 -17.96 18.62 -2.20
C ALA A 385 -17.46 18.17 -3.58
N VAL A 386 -18.01 18.78 -4.65
CA VAL A 386 -17.65 18.46 -6.03
C VAL A 386 -16.16 18.72 -6.29
N THR A 387 -15.61 19.84 -5.82
CA THR A 387 -14.19 20.16 -6.03
C THR A 387 -13.26 19.23 -5.24
N ALA A 388 -13.69 18.78 -4.06
CA ALA A 388 -12.93 17.81 -3.27
C ALA A 388 -12.87 16.43 -3.95
N VAL A 389 -14.00 15.96 -4.49
CA VAL A 389 -14.09 14.67 -5.21
C VAL A 389 -13.36 14.74 -6.55
N ALA A 390 -13.56 15.81 -7.33
CA ALA A 390 -12.88 16.02 -8.59
C ALA A 390 -11.35 16.10 -8.40
N GLY A 391 -10.88 16.79 -7.36
CA GLY A 391 -9.45 16.82 -7.02
C GLY A 391 -8.90 15.46 -6.63
N ALA A 392 -9.67 14.64 -5.91
CA ALA A 392 -9.27 13.27 -5.59
C ALA A 392 -9.19 12.38 -6.84
N ALA A 393 -10.16 12.49 -7.74
CA ALA A 393 -10.18 11.75 -9.00
C ALA A 393 -9.02 12.18 -9.92
N ALA A 394 -8.80 13.48 -10.09
CA ALA A 394 -7.69 14.01 -10.90
C ALA A 394 -6.33 13.58 -10.34
N ALA A 395 -6.16 13.62 -9.02
CA ALA A 395 -4.94 13.13 -8.41
C ALA A 395 -4.78 11.61 -8.58
N ALA A 396 -5.85 10.83 -8.40
CA ALA A 396 -5.81 9.39 -8.63
C ALA A 396 -5.42 9.03 -10.07
N VAL A 397 -5.98 9.75 -11.06
CA VAL A 397 -5.62 9.60 -12.47
C VAL A 397 -4.15 9.97 -12.69
N GLY A 398 -3.69 11.11 -12.19
CA GLY A 398 -2.30 11.53 -12.32
C GLY A 398 -1.31 10.54 -11.68
N LEU A 399 -1.63 10.02 -10.49
CA LEU A 399 -0.82 8.99 -9.81
C LEU A 399 -0.84 7.65 -10.56
N GLY A 400 -1.98 7.30 -11.17
CA GLY A 400 -2.09 6.12 -12.03
C GLY A 400 -1.25 6.26 -13.28
N LEU A 401 -1.33 7.40 -13.98
CA LEU A 401 -0.53 7.69 -15.17
C LEU A 401 0.97 7.81 -14.91
N LEU A 402 1.38 8.20 -13.70
CA LEU A 402 2.79 8.20 -13.32
C LEU A 402 3.35 6.79 -13.10
N ALA A 403 2.48 5.84 -12.75
CA ALA A 403 2.85 4.48 -12.38
C ALA A 403 2.63 3.45 -13.50
N LEU A 404 1.99 3.87 -14.59
CA LEU A 404 1.89 3.17 -15.87
C LEU A 404 3.02 3.66 -16.79
#